data_AF-A0A972FQ28-F1
#
_entry.id   AF-A0A972FQ28-F1
#
_cell.length_a   1.000
_cell.length_b   1.000
_cell.length_c   1.000
_cell.angle_alpha   90.00
_cell.angle_beta   90.00
_cell.angle_gamma   90.00
#
_symmetry.space_group_name_H-M   'P 1'
#
loop_
_entity.id
_entity.type
_entity.pdbx_description
1 polymer ?
#
loop_
_entity_poly.entity_id
_entity_poly.type
_entity_poly.pdbx_seq_one_letter_code
_entity_poly.pdbx_strand_id
1 'polypeptide(L)'
;MKEFKLDETKKINIGFKTPEGYFDSLEDRIMQRINELPEAKETRIIPLYRRKIWMYATAAMIVIALGTAFFLEKSVDDVPDHEVLENYLAYQTSLNQFDLLNVLDTEDIRAIQTELPVEDKDIEAFISDNPDFEPILTE
;
A
#
# COMPACT_ATOMS: atom_id res chain seq x y z
N MET A 1 -73.68 -3.19 -10.39
CA MET A 1 -73.56 -1.73 -10.22
C MET A 1 -74.68 -1.08 -11.04
N LYS A 2 -75.37 -0.06 -10.53
CA LYS A 2 -76.44 0.63 -11.30
C LYS A 2 -75.81 1.44 -12.43
N GLU A 3 -76.42 1.43 -13.60
CA GLU A 3 -76.02 2.24 -14.76
C GLU A 3 -76.15 3.73 -14.44
N PHE A 4 -75.05 4.48 -14.58
CA PHE A 4 -75.04 5.93 -14.40
C PHE A 4 -75.50 6.59 -15.70
N LYS A 5 -76.77 6.99 -15.77
CA LYS A 5 -77.33 7.70 -16.93
C LYS A 5 -77.11 9.21 -16.76
N LEU A 6 -76.22 9.79 -17.57
CA LEU A 6 -75.82 11.21 -17.45
C LEU A 6 -76.98 12.18 -17.71
N ASP A 7 -77.93 11.81 -18.57
CA ASP A 7 -78.98 12.72 -19.07
C ASP A 7 -80.10 13.02 -18.05
N GLU A 8 -80.24 12.21 -17.00
CA GLU A 8 -81.33 12.33 -16.00
C GLU A 8 -80.91 13.11 -14.74
N THR A 9 -79.65 13.56 -14.66
CA THR A 9 -79.15 14.31 -13.49
C THR A 9 -79.30 15.82 -13.71
N LYS A 10 -79.83 16.53 -12.69
CA LYS A 10 -79.97 17.99 -12.70
C LYS A 10 -78.59 18.60 -13.01
N LYS A 11 -78.47 19.27 -14.17
CA LYS A 11 -77.24 19.96 -14.60
C LYS A 11 -76.73 20.82 -13.45
N ILE A 12 -75.59 20.44 -12.90
CA ILE A 12 -74.94 21.15 -11.81
C ILE A 12 -74.53 22.51 -12.39
N ASN A 13 -75.02 23.61 -11.81
CA ASN A 13 -74.58 24.94 -12.24
C ASN A 13 -73.10 25.06 -11.90
N ILE A 14 -72.25 25.03 -12.92
CA ILE A 14 -70.81 25.19 -12.79
C ILE A 14 -70.62 26.64 -12.32
N GLY A 15 -70.32 26.84 -11.04
CA GLY A 15 -70.20 28.17 -10.43
C GLY A 15 -69.07 29.03 -11.01
N PHE A 16 -68.20 28.43 -11.82
CA PHE A 16 -67.13 29.10 -12.54
C PHE A 16 -67.43 29.05 -14.04
N LYS A 17 -67.90 30.18 -14.56
CA LYS A 17 -68.00 30.43 -16.00
C LYS A 17 -66.78 31.24 -16.41
N THR A 18 -66.10 30.83 -17.47
CA THR A 18 -64.99 31.60 -18.04
C THR A 18 -65.50 32.96 -18.53
N PRO A 19 -64.72 34.04 -18.41
CA PRO A 19 -65.06 35.32 -19.01
C PRO A 19 -65.33 35.20 -20.51
N GLU A 20 -66.18 36.07 -21.03
CA GLU A 20 -66.42 36.18 -22.46
C GLU A 20 -65.10 36.52 -23.19
N GLY A 21 -64.80 35.80 -24.27
CA GLY A 21 -63.56 35.96 -25.03
C GLY A 21 -62.28 35.43 -24.37
N TYR A 22 -62.37 34.68 -23.26
CA TYR A 22 -61.19 34.09 -22.60
C TYR A 22 -60.37 33.22 -23.55
N PHE A 23 -61.03 32.33 -24.28
CA PHE A 23 -60.37 31.41 -25.21
C PHE A 23 -59.88 32.11 -26.49
N ASP A 24 -60.51 33.22 -26.88
CA ASP A 24 -60.10 33.99 -28.06
C ASP A 24 -58.72 34.64 -27.87
N SER A 25 -58.40 35.07 -26.64
CA SER A 25 -57.08 35.67 -26.31
C SER A 25 -56.07 34.68 -25.71
N LEU A 26 -56.48 33.42 -25.49
CA LEU A 26 -55.64 32.42 -24.83
C LEU A 26 -54.43 32.05 -25.69
N GLU A 27 -54.65 31.86 -26.99
CA GLU A 27 -53.60 31.51 -27.95
C GLU A 27 -52.50 32.58 -28.01
N ASP A 28 -52.90 33.85 -28.17
CA ASP A 28 -51.99 34.98 -28.19
C ASP A 28 -51.17 35.11 -26.90
N ARG A 29 -51.82 34.90 -25.74
CA ARG A 29 -51.14 34.93 -24.42
C ARG A 29 -50.09 33.83 -24.30
N ILE A 30 -50.37 32.64 -24.79
CA ILE A 30 -49.42 31.51 -24.75
C ILE A 30 -48.24 31.80 -25.69
N MET A 31 -48.51 32.25 -26.92
CA MET A 31 -47.45 32.57 -27.88
C MET A 31 -46.57 33.73 -27.42
N GLN A 32 -47.18 34.78 -26.84
CA GLN A 32 -46.45 35.88 -26.24
C GLN A 32 -45.53 35.38 -25.11
N ARG A 33 -46.01 34.49 -24.24
CA ARG A 33 -45.19 33.92 -23.16
C ARG A 33 -44.03 33.07 -23.67
N ILE A 34 -44.23 32.29 -24.73
CA ILE A 34 -43.16 31.49 -25.33
C ILE A 34 -42.09 32.40 -25.96
N ASN A 35 -42.50 33.49 -26.60
CA ASN A 35 -41.59 34.45 -27.24
C ASN A 35 -40.92 35.40 -26.23
N GLU A 36 -41.57 35.67 -25.09
CA GLU A 36 -41.02 36.44 -23.96
C GLU A 36 -40.09 35.62 -23.06
N LEU A 37 -40.03 34.29 -23.22
CA LEU A 37 -38.99 33.51 -22.57
C LEU A 37 -37.66 34.05 -23.10
N PRO A 38 -36.81 34.64 -22.24
CA PRO A 38 -35.50 35.09 -22.69
C PRO A 38 -34.81 33.90 -23.34
N GLU A 39 -34.37 34.06 -24.60
CA GLU A 39 -33.62 33.05 -25.34
C GLU A 39 -32.69 32.35 -24.37
N ALA A 40 -32.98 31.05 -24.16
CA ALA A 40 -32.53 30.26 -23.04
C ALA A 40 -31.19 30.76 -22.53
N LYS A 41 -31.22 31.60 -21.48
CA LYS A 41 -30.00 32.15 -20.89
C LYS A 41 -29.20 30.93 -20.49
N GLU A 42 -28.18 30.61 -21.29
CA GLU A 42 -27.44 29.38 -21.16
C GLU A 42 -26.96 29.32 -19.71
N THR A 43 -27.61 28.48 -18.91
CA THR A 43 -27.17 28.24 -17.56
C THR A 43 -25.77 27.69 -17.73
N ARG A 44 -24.76 28.42 -17.22
CA ARG A 44 -23.36 27.98 -17.22
C ARG A 44 -23.28 26.65 -16.48
N ILE A 45 -23.43 25.56 -17.22
CA ILE A 45 -23.20 24.20 -16.74
C ILE A 45 -21.69 24.01 -16.74
N ILE A 46 -21.10 23.94 -15.55
CA ILE A 46 -19.69 23.62 -15.42
C ILE A 46 -19.60 22.09 -15.43
N PRO A 47 -18.95 21.45 -16.42
CA PRO A 47 -18.85 20.00 -16.49
C PRO A 47 -18.05 19.47 -15.29
N LEU A 48 -18.66 18.55 -14.53
CA LEU A 48 -18.07 17.97 -13.31
C LEU A 48 -16.94 16.95 -13.60
N TYR A 49 -16.82 16.49 -14.85
CA TYR A 49 -16.07 15.28 -15.21
C TYR A 49 -14.62 15.48 -15.67
N ARG A 50 -13.99 16.63 -15.41
CA ARG A 50 -12.57 16.86 -15.75
C ARG A 50 -11.79 17.62 -14.67
N ARG A 51 -11.98 17.29 -13.40
CA ARG A 51 -11.00 17.72 -12.39
C ARG A 51 -9.72 16.91 -12.53
N LYS A 52 -8.57 17.54 -12.33
CA LYS A 52 -7.21 16.96 -12.43
C LYS A 52 -6.93 15.91 -11.34
N ILE A 53 -7.86 15.00 -11.08
CA ILE A 53 -7.74 13.88 -10.13
C ILE A 53 -6.55 13.01 -10.50
N TRP A 54 -6.28 12.86 -11.80
CA TRP A 54 -5.11 12.17 -12.32
C TRP A 54 -3.79 12.82 -11.88
N MET A 55 -3.74 14.15 -11.71
CA MET A 55 -2.55 14.87 -11.24
C MET A 55 -2.27 14.61 -9.76
N TYR A 56 -3.33 14.51 -8.94
CA TYR A 56 -3.19 14.09 -7.54
C TYR A 56 -2.78 12.62 -7.42
N ALA A 57 -3.32 11.75 -8.29
CA ALA A 57 -2.93 10.35 -8.35
C ALA A 57 -1.45 10.17 -8.72
N THR A 58 -0.94 10.95 -9.69
CA THR A 58 0.50 10.91 -10.04
C THR A 58 1.38 11.42 -8.91
N ALA A 59 0.97 12.50 -8.23
CA ALA A 59 1.71 13.03 -7.08
C ALA A 59 1.76 12.02 -5.91
N ALA A 60 0.65 11.33 -5.60
CA ALA A 60 0.61 10.32 -4.55
C ALA A 60 1.53 9.12 -4.86
N MET A 61 1.58 8.68 -6.13
CA MET A 61 2.50 7.60 -6.54
C MET A 61 3.96 7.99 -6.38
N ILE A 62 4.33 9.26 -6.64
CA ILE A 62 5.70 9.74 -6.43
C ILE A 62 6.05 9.76 -4.94
N VAL A 63 5.13 10.25 -4.08
CA VAL A 63 5.35 10.27 -2.63
C VAL A 63 5.46 8.85 -2.06
N ILE A 64 4.61 7.92 -2.51
CA ILE A 64 4.68 6.52 -2.12
C ILE A 64 6.00 5.91 -2.61
N ALA A 65 6.39 6.11 -3.87
CA ALA A 65 7.62 5.56 -4.42
C ALA A 65 8.87 6.06 -3.67
N LEU A 66 8.95 7.36 -3.37
CA LEU A 66 10.04 7.94 -2.58
C LEU A 66 10.03 7.45 -1.14
N GLY A 67 8.84 7.39 -0.52
CA GLY A 67 8.68 6.88 0.84
C GLY A 67 9.07 5.41 0.95
N THR A 68 8.66 4.57 0.00
CA THR A 68 9.04 3.15 -0.05
C THR A 68 10.52 2.95 -0.34
N ALA A 69 11.12 3.76 -1.23
CA ALA A 69 12.55 3.66 -1.53
C ALA A 69 13.40 3.95 -0.28
N PHE A 70 13.08 5.03 0.44
CA PHE A 70 13.77 5.40 1.68
C PHE A 70 13.57 4.37 2.80
N PHE A 71 12.41 3.71 2.85
CA PHE A 71 12.12 2.71 3.87
C PHE A 71 12.75 1.34 3.57
N LEU A 72 12.89 0.96 2.29
CA LEU A 72 13.52 -0.30 1.88
C LEU A 72 15.05 -0.26 2.01
N GLU A 73 15.68 0.91 1.83
CA GLU A 73 17.13 1.10 2.02
C GLU A 73 17.58 0.86 3.47
N LYS A 74 16.65 0.85 4.44
CA LYS A 74 16.92 0.47 5.84
C LYS A 74 16.94 -1.05 6.07
N SER A 75 17.27 -1.82 5.04
CA SER A 75 17.56 -3.25 5.13
C SER A 75 19.05 -3.43 4.84
N VAL A 76 19.89 -2.90 5.73
CA VAL A 76 21.31 -3.18 5.74
C VAL A 76 21.46 -4.47 6.55
N ASP A 77 22.06 -5.50 5.95
CA ASP A 77 22.65 -6.62 6.68
C ASP A 77 23.71 -6.03 7.62
N ASP A 78 23.28 -5.68 8.83
CA ASP A 78 24.14 -5.21 9.90
C ASP A 78 24.88 -6.45 10.41
N VAL A 79 25.99 -6.79 9.76
CA VAL A 79 26.96 -7.70 10.33
C VAL A 79 27.33 -7.09 11.67
N PRO A 80 27.01 -7.75 12.81
CA PRO A 80 27.24 -7.15 14.11
C PRO A 80 28.71 -6.79 14.26
N ASP A 81 28.99 -5.66 14.89
CA ASP A 81 30.36 -5.22 15.14
C ASP A 81 31.16 -6.32 15.87
N HIS A 82 32.48 -6.35 15.66
CA HIS A 82 33.34 -7.42 16.17
C HIS A 82 33.21 -7.58 17.70
N GLU A 83 33.12 -6.47 18.43
CA GLU A 83 32.91 -6.46 19.88
C GLU A 83 31.57 -7.08 20.29
N VAL A 84 30.52 -6.91 19.47
CA VAL A 84 29.20 -7.52 19.73
C VAL A 84 29.25 -9.02 19.47
N LEU A 85 29.96 -9.45 18.42
CA LEU A 85 30.15 -10.86 18.10
C LEU A 85 30.96 -11.58 19.18
N GLU A 86 32.03 -10.98 19.69
CA GLU A 86 32.83 -11.54 20.79
C GLU A 86 31.98 -11.72 22.05
N ASN A 87 31.23 -10.69 22.44
CA ASN A 87 30.32 -10.78 23.58
C ASN A 87 29.25 -11.86 23.36
N TYR A 88 28.68 -11.94 22.16
CA TYR A 88 27.71 -12.98 21.83
C TYR A 88 28.31 -14.38 21.97
N LEU A 89 29.49 -14.63 21.40
CA LEU A 89 30.17 -15.92 21.50
C LEU A 89 30.59 -16.26 22.94
N ALA A 90 31.04 -15.28 23.72
CA ALA A 90 31.48 -15.47 25.10
C ALA A 90 30.33 -15.78 26.07
N TYR A 91 29.15 -15.17 25.85
CA TYR A 91 27.98 -15.36 26.73
C TYR A 91 27.02 -16.44 26.25
N GLN A 92 27.11 -16.88 24.99
CA GLN A 92 26.24 -17.91 24.43
C GLN A 92 26.65 -19.31 24.91
N THR A 93 25.96 -19.82 25.93
CA THR A 93 26.21 -21.15 26.55
C THR A 93 25.75 -22.33 25.69
N SER A 94 25.10 -22.09 24.54
CA SER A 94 24.55 -23.15 23.68
C SER A 94 25.48 -23.61 22.57
N LEU A 95 26.57 -22.89 22.29
CA LEU A 95 27.58 -23.32 21.31
C LEU A 95 28.60 -24.22 22.00
N ASN A 96 28.79 -25.43 21.50
CA ASN A 96 29.84 -26.33 21.96
C ASN A 96 31.09 -26.19 21.09
N GLN A 97 32.26 -26.55 21.64
CA GLN A 97 33.53 -26.54 20.92
C GLN A 97 33.49 -27.39 19.63
N PHE A 98 32.75 -28.50 19.65
CA PHE A 98 32.54 -29.35 18.48
C PHE A 98 31.71 -28.68 17.38
N ASP A 99 30.79 -27.78 17.74
CA ASP A 99 29.99 -27.04 16.76
C ASP A 99 30.86 -26.03 16.01
N LEU A 100 31.82 -25.40 16.70
CA LEU A 100 32.78 -24.49 16.10
C LEU A 100 33.75 -25.21 15.15
N LEU A 101 34.20 -26.42 15.52
CA LEU A 101 35.08 -27.24 14.67
C LEU A 101 34.42 -27.64 13.35
N ASN A 102 33.09 -27.83 13.33
CA ASN A 102 32.36 -28.16 12.10
C ASN A 102 32.18 -26.97 11.17
N VAL A 103 32.31 -25.74 11.69
CA VAL A 103 32.13 -24.49 10.93
C VAL A 103 33.46 -23.95 10.42
N LEU A 104 34.56 -24.21 11.14
CA LEU A 104 35.92 -23.82 10.74
C LEU A 104 36.43 -24.71 9.61
N ASP A 105 36.78 -24.11 8.47
CA ASP A 105 37.41 -24.82 7.37
C ASP A 105 38.95 -24.73 7.38
N THR A 106 39.59 -25.40 6.42
CA THR A 106 41.05 -25.40 6.30
C THR A 106 41.64 -24.04 5.92
N GLU A 107 40.86 -23.16 5.29
CA GLU A 107 41.30 -21.82 4.92
C GLU A 107 41.28 -20.90 6.15
N ASP A 108 40.22 -20.99 6.96
CA ASP A 108 40.07 -20.28 8.24
C ASP A 108 41.20 -20.63 9.21
N ILE A 109 41.52 -21.93 9.36
CA ILE A 109 42.60 -22.38 10.26
C ILE A 109 43.96 -21.81 9.85
N ARG A 110 44.23 -21.70 8.53
CA ARG A 110 45.48 -21.14 8.01
C ARG A 110 45.56 -19.63 8.22
N ALA A 111 44.43 -18.93 8.14
CA ALA A 111 44.37 -17.51 8.49
C ALA A 111 44.71 -17.30 9.97
N ILE A 112 44.15 -18.11 10.88
CA ILE A 112 44.44 -18.05 12.32
C ILE A 112 45.92 -18.34 12.61
N GLN A 113 46.52 -19.35 11.98
CA GLN A 113 47.95 -19.67 12.13
C GLN A 113 48.87 -18.52 11.66
N THR A 114 48.39 -17.68 10.74
CA THR A 114 49.14 -16.52 10.27
C THR A 114 49.16 -15.39 11.31
N GLU A 115 48.07 -15.22 12.06
CA GLU A 115 47.95 -14.21 13.12
C GLU A 115 48.58 -14.65 14.44
N LEU A 116 48.54 -15.96 14.73
CA LEU A 116 49.17 -16.59 15.90
C LEU A 116 50.33 -17.47 15.43
N PRO A 117 51.59 -16.98 15.48
CA PRO A 117 52.74 -17.75 15.03
C PRO A 117 53.04 -18.87 16.03
N VAL A 118 52.43 -20.02 15.82
CA VAL A 118 52.72 -21.27 16.51
C VAL A 118 53.52 -22.16 15.58
N GLU A 119 54.68 -22.64 16.03
CA GLU A 119 55.53 -23.52 15.24
C GLU A 119 55.01 -24.97 15.30
N ASP A 120 55.06 -25.68 14.17
CA ASP A 120 54.61 -27.09 14.09
C ASP A 120 55.31 -27.99 15.12
N LYS A 121 56.56 -27.66 15.45
CA LYS A 121 57.37 -28.35 16.46
C LYS A 121 56.76 -28.23 17.86
N ASP A 122 56.18 -27.09 18.20
CA ASP A 122 55.55 -26.87 19.50
C ASP A 122 54.24 -27.65 19.60
N ILE A 123 53.52 -27.78 18.47
CA ILE A 123 52.32 -28.61 18.36
C ILE A 123 52.69 -30.10 18.51
N GLU A 124 53.73 -30.56 17.81
CA GLU A 124 54.23 -31.94 17.89
C GLU A 124 54.67 -32.29 19.32
N ALA A 125 55.38 -31.38 20.00
CA ALA A 125 55.79 -31.56 21.38
C ALA A 125 54.59 -31.64 22.34
N PHE A 126 53.57 -30.79 22.15
CA PHE A 126 52.36 -30.80 22.97
C PHE A 126 51.55 -32.09 22.81
N ILE A 127 51.42 -32.59 21.58
CA ILE A 127 50.73 -33.87 21.29
C ILE A 127 51.53 -35.03 21.89
N SER A 128 52.86 -35.03 21.76
CA SER A 128 53.71 -36.07 22.34
C SER A 128 53.67 -36.11 23.86
N ASP A 129 53.42 -34.98 24.53
CA ASP A 129 53.28 -34.90 25.99
C ASP A 129 51.88 -35.36 26.47
N ASN A 130 50.91 -35.45 25.56
CA ASN A 130 49.51 -35.79 25.83
C ASN A 130 49.04 -36.92 24.89
N PRO A 131 49.39 -38.19 25.19
CA PRO A 131 49.13 -39.33 24.31
C PRO A 131 47.64 -39.63 24.08
N ASP A 132 46.75 -39.06 24.92
CA ASP A 132 45.30 -39.20 24.80
C ASP A 132 44.74 -38.57 23.50
N PHE A 133 45.52 -37.70 22.83
CA PHE A 133 45.15 -37.09 21.55
C PHE A 133 45.50 -37.95 20.32
N GLU A 134 46.47 -38.88 20.40
CA GLU A 134 46.85 -39.76 19.28
C GLU A 134 45.66 -40.50 18.63
N PRO A 135 44.74 -41.13 19.39
CA PRO A 135 43.61 -41.84 18.78
C PRO A 135 42.70 -40.91 17.96
N ILE A 136 42.54 -39.65 18.36
CA ILE A 136 41.66 -38.65 17.71
C ILE A 136 42.22 -38.22 16.34
N LEU A 137 43.54 -38.30 16.15
CA LEU A 137 44.21 -37.93 14.89
C LEU A 137 44.20 -39.06 13.84
N THR A 138 43.86 -40.27 14.26
CA THR A 138 43.87 -41.48 13.42
C THR A 138 42.48 -41.96 12.99
N GLU A 139 41.43 -41.32 13.48
CA GLU A 139 40.04 -41.49 13.04
C GLU A 139 39.69 -40.51 11.92
#